data_AF-A0A7S4FUP1-F1
#
_entry.id   AF-A0A7S4FUP1-F1
#
_cell.length_a   1.000
_cell.length_b   1.000
_cell.length_c   1.000
_cell.angle_alpha   90.00
_cell.angle_beta   90.00
_cell.angle_gamma   90.00
#
_symmetry.space_group_name_H-M   'P 1'
#
loop_
_entity.id
_entity.type
_entity.pdbx_description
1 polymer ?
#
loop_
_entity_poly.entity_id
_entity_poly.type
_entity_poly.pdbx_seq_one_letter_code
_entity_poly.pdbx_strand_id
1 'polypeptide(L)'
;MEVLRPEDDDAGFALMCGLPEEGATDWAQAFADAEDDMDNFAVSTPPTPLCATEPIARISAADVTPAEFQHLFLQPCVPCVITDPHNEWVPGHLTTEYFRERHGHRALPLDVNARTQRVVPLRTFLDFADAEMNRQYLRNLQMAEMFPGEAAALRLPGLFGENLLACEGRTPNLPPTWRRWFELFICTRQSAGFPFLHQDTCGVHACTFQTQGRKQYTLMKPTDSPYLYPSGPSGTRSQVPAVDIIQGTVDLDKFP
;
A
#
# COMPACT_ATOMS: atom_id res chain seq x y z
N MET A 1 -28.43 0.68 1.07
CA MET A 1 -27.15 0.03 1.38
C MET A 1 -26.33 1.11 2.04
N GLU A 2 -26.31 1.10 3.36
CA GLU A 2 -25.63 2.11 4.16
C GLU A 2 -24.13 1.91 3.99
N VAL A 3 -23.44 2.91 3.47
CA VAL A 3 -21.98 2.89 3.34
C VAL A 3 -21.45 3.15 4.74
N LEU A 4 -20.89 2.12 5.37
CA LEU A 4 -20.14 2.26 6.62
C LEU A 4 -19.05 3.31 6.41
N ARG A 5 -18.97 4.28 7.31
CA ARG A 5 -17.94 5.31 7.26
C ARG A 5 -16.66 4.71 7.84
N PRO A 6 -15.47 5.13 7.37
CA PRO A 6 -14.18 4.71 7.94
C PRO A 6 -14.11 4.87 9.47
N GLU A 7 -14.85 5.85 10.00
CA GLU A 7 -14.95 6.25 11.40
C GLU A 7 -15.46 5.14 12.34
N ASP A 8 -16.10 4.09 11.81
CA ASP A 8 -16.71 3.01 12.61
C ASP A 8 -15.75 1.83 12.94
N ASP A 9 -14.52 1.81 12.41
CA ASP A 9 -13.50 0.72 12.62
C ASP A 9 -12.19 1.21 13.30
N ASP A 10 -12.06 2.50 13.60
CA ASP A 10 -10.81 3.10 14.08
C ASP A 10 -10.37 2.62 15.48
N ALA A 11 -11.34 2.24 16.33
CA ALA A 11 -11.06 1.76 17.70
C ALA A 11 -10.40 0.36 17.71
N GLY A 12 -10.80 -0.52 16.78
CA GLY A 12 -10.18 -1.84 16.62
C GLY A 12 -8.75 -1.76 16.13
N PHE A 13 -8.49 -0.79 15.23
CA PHE A 13 -7.15 -0.52 14.69
C PHE A 13 -6.20 0.06 15.74
N ALA A 14 -6.65 1.06 16.51
CA ALA A 14 -5.85 1.65 17.58
C ALA A 14 -5.41 0.61 18.63
N LEU A 15 -6.32 -0.28 19.05
CA LEU A 15 -6.06 -1.32 20.04
C LEU A 15 -4.99 -2.33 19.58
N MET A 16 -5.01 -2.75 18.31
CA MET A 16 -4.01 -3.68 17.77
C MET A 16 -2.64 -3.01 17.59
N CYS A 17 -2.62 -1.73 17.19
CA CYS A 17 -1.39 -0.98 17.02
C CYS A 17 -0.76 -0.55 18.36
N GLY A 18 -1.38 -0.91 19.50
CA GLY A 18 -0.91 -0.53 20.83
C GLY A 18 -1.03 0.98 21.11
N LEU A 19 -1.94 1.66 20.40
CA LEU A 19 -2.11 3.09 20.48
C LEU A 19 -3.19 3.47 21.50
N PRO A 20 -3.03 4.58 22.23
CA PRO A 20 -4.06 5.06 23.15
C PRO A 20 -5.34 5.44 22.40
N GLU A 21 -6.50 5.07 22.95
CA GLU A 21 -7.83 5.32 22.36
C GLU A 21 -8.09 6.81 22.04
N GLU A 22 -7.43 7.72 22.74
CA GLU A 22 -7.58 9.18 22.59
C GLU A 22 -6.96 9.75 21.28
N GLY A 23 -6.23 8.94 20.48
CA GLY A 23 -5.56 9.38 19.25
C GLY A 23 -6.23 8.99 17.93
N ALA A 24 -7.36 8.27 17.96
CA ALA A 24 -8.02 7.74 16.75
C ALA A 24 -8.52 8.85 15.80
N THR A 25 -8.97 9.98 16.34
CA THR A 25 -9.47 11.14 15.58
C THR A 25 -8.37 11.97 14.90
N ASP A 26 -7.11 11.77 15.27
CA ASP A 26 -5.95 12.53 14.74
C ASP A 26 -5.43 11.96 13.41
N TRP A 27 -5.90 10.77 13.03
CA TRP A 27 -5.46 10.09 11.82
C TRP A 27 -5.93 10.76 10.54
N ALA A 28 -7.22 11.10 10.45
CA ALA A 28 -7.77 11.81 9.28
C ALA A 28 -7.07 13.16 9.06
N GLN A 29 -6.66 13.84 10.13
CA GLN A 29 -5.91 15.09 10.07
C GLN A 29 -4.44 14.87 9.67
N ALA A 30 -3.77 13.83 10.17
CA ALA A 30 -2.41 13.48 9.77
C ALA A 30 -2.29 13.05 8.29
N PHE A 31 -3.35 12.45 7.73
CA PHE A 31 -3.48 12.24 6.27
C PHE A 31 -3.74 13.54 5.53
N ALA A 32 -4.43 14.50 6.14
CA ALA A 32 -4.78 15.76 5.49
C ALA A 32 -3.59 16.73 5.36
N ASP A 33 -2.75 16.83 6.38
CA ASP A 33 -1.57 17.71 6.39
C ASP A 33 -0.43 17.19 5.50
N ALA A 34 -0.58 15.97 4.96
CA ALA A 34 0.39 15.27 4.14
C ALA A 34 0.47 15.72 2.68
N GLU A 35 -0.64 16.22 2.15
CA GLU A 35 -0.88 16.29 0.71
C GLU A 35 -0.74 17.72 0.14
N ASP A 36 -0.46 18.73 0.98
CA ASP A 36 -0.20 20.13 0.56
C ASP A 36 1.11 20.29 -0.25
N ASP A 37 1.99 19.28 -0.30
CA ASP A 37 3.26 19.29 -1.06
C ASP A 37 3.15 18.71 -2.50
N MET A 38 1.93 18.46 -2.99
CA MET A 38 1.69 17.63 -4.19
C MET A 38 1.74 18.36 -5.56
N ASP A 39 2.02 19.66 -5.61
CA ASP A 39 1.75 20.49 -6.80
C ASP A 39 2.85 20.56 -7.88
N ASN A 40 3.97 19.82 -7.78
CA ASN A 40 5.03 19.89 -8.80
C ASN A 40 5.63 18.54 -9.19
N PHE A 41 4.95 17.81 -10.09
CA PHE A 41 5.51 16.64 -10.78
C PHE A 41 5.98 17.01 -12.19
N ALA A 42 7.24 17.41 -12.31
CA ALA A 42 7.97 17.35 -13.57
C ALA A 42 8.90 16.12 -13.55
N VAL A 43 8.66 15.17 -14.47
CA VAL A 43 9.53 14.00 -14.65
C VAL A 43 10.85 14.48 -15.26
N SER A 44 11.87 14.69 -14.41
CA SER A 44 13.25 14.87 -14.86
C SER A 44 14.04 13.56 -14.77
N THR A 45 15.05 13.41 -15.60
CA THR A 45 16.02 12.31 -15.53
C THR A 45 16.60 12.21 -14.12
N PRO A 46 16.60 11.03 -13.48
CA PRO A 46 17.03 10.92 -12.10
C PRO A 46 18.52 11.29 -11.99
N PRO A 47 18.90 12.19 -11.07
CA PRO A 47 20.30 12.41 -10.76
C PRO A 47 20.90 11.12 -10.17
N THR A 48 22.23 11.03 -10.21
CA THR A 48 22.98 9.95 -9.56
C THR A 48 22.53 9.83 -8.10
N PRO A 49 22.09 8.65 -7.63
CA PRO A 49 21.56 8.53 -6.28
C PRO A 49 22.65 8.90 -5.26
N LEU A 50 22.31 9.76 -4.30
CA LEU A 50 23.17 10.11 -3.16
C LEU A 50 23.42 8.91 -2.23
N CYS A 51 22.58 7.87 -2.31
CA CYS A 51 22.67 6.65 -1.52
C CYS A 51 23.07 5.45 -2.37
N ALA A 52 23.92 4.58 -1.81
CA ALA A 52 24.17 3.27 -2.41
C ALA A 52 22.84 2.49 -2.46
N THR A 53 22.44 2.04 -3.65
CA THR A 53 21.27 1.19 -3.82
C THR A 53 21.72 -0.25 -3.93
N GLU A 54 21.07 -1.14 -3.17
CA GLU A 54 21.29 -2.58 -3.25
C GLU A 54 20.17 -3.18 -4.13
N PRO A 55 20.49 -4.05 -5.10
CA PRO A 55 19.47 -4.76 -5.85
C PRO A 55 18.69 -5.68 -4.91
N ILE A 56 17.36 -5.65 -5.00
CA ILE A 56 16.49 -6.58 -4.26
C ILE A 56 16.63 -7.98 -4.84
N ALA A 57 16.84 -8.97 -3.97
CA ALA A 57 16.94 -10.38 -4.36
C ALA A 57 15.66 -10.81 -5.10
N ARG A 58 15.83 -11.57 -6.19
CA ARG A 58 14.73 -12.15 -6.96
C ARG A 58 14.80 -13.66 -6.91
N ILE A 59 13.70 -14.30 -6.52
CA ILE A 59 13.60 -15.76 -6.37
C ILE A 59 12.37 -16.29 -7.10
N SER A 60 12.41 -17.56 -7.49
CA SER A 60 11.24 -18.30 -7.96
C SER A 60 10.59 -19.01 -6.80
N ALA A 61 9.25 -18.96 -6.72
CA ALA A 61 8.50 -19.71 -5.72
C ALA A 61 8.68 -21.23 -5.85
N ALA A 62 9.02 -21.72 -7.03
CA ALA A 62 9.27 -23.14 -7.28
C ALA A 62 10.63 -23.63 -6.74
N ASP A 63 11.56 -22.71 -6.47
CA ASP A 63 12.96 -23.03 -6.16
C ASP A 63 13.29 -22.86 -4.67
N VAL A 64 12.30 -22.51 -3.83
CA VAL A 64 12.50 -22.26 -2.40
C VAL A 64 11.41 -22.93 -1.58
N THR A 65 11.79 -23.60 -0.50
CA THR A 65 10.82 -24.14 0.46
C THR A 65 10.33 -23.06 1.43
N PRO A 66 9.15 -23.21 2.06
CA PRO A 66 8.69 -22.26 3.08
C PRO A 66 9.70 -22.08 4.24
N ALA A 67 10.39 -23.15 4.67
CA ALA A 67 11.38 -23.08 5.75
C ALA A 67 12.63 -22.27 5.34
N GLU A 68 13.13 -22.47 4.11
CA GLU A 68 14.22 -21.67 3.56
C GLU A 68 13.81 -20.21 3.39
N PHE A 69 12.61 -19.96 2.85
CA PHE A 69 12.08 -18.61 2.69
C PHE A 69 11.97 -17.88 4.04
N GLN A 70 11.49 -18.58 5.07
CA GLN A 70 11.41 -18.05 6.42
C GLN A 70 12.78 -17.66 6.98
N HIS A 71 13.79 -18.52 6.82
CA HIS A 71 15.13 -18.28 7.32
C HIS A 71 15.86 -17.16 6.56
N LEU A 72 15.71 -17.11 5.24
CA LEU A 72 16.43 -16.17 4.37
C LEU A 72 15.79 -14.78 4.31
N PHE A 73 14.47 -14.68 4.42
CA PHE A 73 13.74 -13.43 4.16
C PHE A 73 12.85 -12.98 5.32
N LEU A 74 11.97 -13.85 5.83
CA LEU A 74 10.98 -13.42 6.84
C LEU A 74 11.62 -13.09 8.20
N GLN A 75 12.40 -14.01 8.77
CA GLN A 75 13.07 -13.81 10.07
C GLN A 75 14.05 -12.63 10.10
N PRO A 76 14.91 -12.44 9.09
CA PRO A 76 15.82 -11.30 9.05
C PRO A 76 15.17 -10.01 8.52
N CYS A 77 13.87 -10.04 8.17
CA CYS A 77 13.14 -8.92 7.58
C CYS A 77 13.80 -8.35 6.31
N VAL A 78 14.24 -9.23 5.40
CA VAL A 78 14.91 -8.85 4.16
C VAL A 78 13.89 -8.85 3.01
N PRO A 79 13.71 -7.72 2.28
CA PRO A 79 12.80 -7.66 1.15
C PRO A 79 13.28 -8.53 -0.02
N CYS A 80 12.34 -9.11 -0.76
CA CYS A 80 12.62 -9.86 -1.98
C CYS A 80 11.50 -9.70 -3.01
N VAL A 81 11.83 -10.02 -4.27
CA VAL A 81 10.86 -10.19 -5.36
C VAL A 81 10.66 -11.68 -5.58
N ILE A 82 9.43 -12.15 -5.41
CA ILE A 82 9.06 -13.54 -5.67
C ILE A 82 8.38 -13.63 -7.02
N THR A 83 8.81 -14.58 -7.85
CA THR A 83 8.16 -14.90 -9.12
C THR A 83 7.26 -16.12 -8.96
N ASP A 84 6.02 -16.00 -9.44
CA ASP A 84 4.99 -17.04 -9.46
C ASP A 84 4.86 -17.59 -10.89
N PRO A 85 5.62 -18.64 -11.25
CA PRO A 85 5.61 -19.16 -12.61
C PRO A 85 4.26 -19.79 -13.02
N HIS A 86 3.38 -20.08 -12.06
CA HIS A 86 2.13 -20.79 -12.29
C HIS A 86 0.88 -19.91 -12.14
N ASN A 87 1.05 -18.63 -11.76
CA ASN A 87 -0.04 -17.68 -11.50
C ASN A 87 -1.08 -18.24 -10.51
N GLU A 88 -0.60 -18.87 -9.44
CA GLU A 88 -1.44 -19.50 -8.43
C GLU A 88 -2.07 -18.48 -7.47
N TRP A 89 -1.46 -17.30 -7.31
CA TRP A 89 -1.84 -16.36 -6.26
C TRP A 89 -2.87 -15.32 -6.71
N VAL A 90 -2.69 -14.82 -7.93
CA VAL A 90 -3.56 -13.80 -8.52
C VAL A 90 -4.02 -14.27 -9.89
N PRO A 91 -5.33 -14.46 -10.10
CA PRO A 91 -5.85 -14.87 -11.40
C PRO A 91 -5.47 -13.87 -12.50
N GLY A 92 -4.89 -14.37 -13.59
CA GLY A 92 -4.37 -13.53 -14.68
C GLY A 92 -5.43 -12.70 -15.42
N HIS A 93 -6.73 -12.98 -15.22
CA HIS A 93 -7.80 -12.19 -15.83
C HIS A 93 -8.09 -10.87 -15.08
N LEU A 94 -7.59 -10.70 -13.85
CA LEU A 94 -7.79 -9.50 -13.03
C LEU A 94 -6.98 -8.32 -13.58
N THR A 95 -7.48 -7.79 -14.69
CA THR A 95 -6.91 -6.69 -15.47
C THR A 95 -7.77 -5.44 -15.35
N THR A 96 -7.20 -4.27 -15.63
CA THR A 96 -7.95 -3.01 -15.75
C THR A 96 -9.11 -3.12 -16.73
N GLU A 97 -8.94 -3.81 -17.86
CA GLU A 97 -10.03 -4.08 -18.81
C GLU A 97 -11.16 -4.90 -18.16
N TYR A 98 -10.81 -6.01 -17.51
CA TYR A 98 -11.78 -6.85 -16.80
C TYR A 98 -12.56 -6.04 -15.75
N PHE A 99 -11.87 -5.26 -14.93
CA PHE A 99 -12.51 -4.41 -13.93
C PHE A 99 -13.42 -3.35 -14.58
N ARG A 100 -13.00 -2.74 -15.69
CA ARG A 100 -13.80 -1.77 -16.45
C ARG A 100 -15.09 -2.39 -16.99
N GLU A 101 -15.00 -3.57 -17.59
CA GLU A 101 -16.14 -4.26 -18.21
C GLU A 101 -17.09 -4.86 -17.18
N ARG A 102 -16.55 -5.62 -16.23
CA ARG A 102 -17.32 -6.39 -15.24
C ARG A 102 -17.87 -5.53 -14.11
N HIS A 103 -17.08 -4.55 -13.67
CA HIS A 103 -17.35 -3.80 -12.45
C HIS A 103 -17.36 -2.28 -12.63
N GLY A 104 -17.25 -1.78 -13.86
CA GLY A 104 -17.14 -0.34 -14.13
C GLY A 104 -18.30 0.51 -13.59
N HIS A 105 -19.46 -0.08 -13.34
CA HIS A 105 -20.63 0.58 -12.74
C HIS A 105 -20.51 0.79 -11.23
N ARG A 106 -19.59 0.10 -10.54
CA ARG A 106 -19.43 0.23 -9.09
C ARG A 106 -18.93 1.63 -8.74
N ALA A 107 -19.59 2.25 -7.79
CA ALA A 107 -19.19 3.53 -7.22
C ALA A 107 -17.97 3.32 -6.32
N LEU A 108 -16.92 4.12 -6.53
CA LEU A 108 -15.70 4.10 -5.75
C LEU A 108 -15.56 5.39 -4.96
N PRO A 109 -15.13 5.32 -3.70
CA PRO A 109 -14.55 6.47 -3.03
C PRO A 109 -13.20 6.78 -3.70
N LEU A 110 -13.05 7.97 -4.25
CA LEU A 110 -11.77 8.48 -4.74
C LEU A 110 -11.39 9.68 -3.90
N ASP A 111 -10.26 9.58 -3.21
CA ASP A 111 -9.63 10.72 -2.57
C ASP A 111 -9.21 11.69 -3.69
N VAL A 112 -9.86 12.85 -3.77
CA VAL A 112 -9.42 13.92 -4.68
C VAL A 112 -8.33 14.74 -4.02
N ASN A 113 -8.49 14.92 -2.71
CA ASN A 113 -7.49 15.40 -1.76
C ASN A 113 -7.89 14.90 -0.36
N ALA A 114 -6.99 15.08 0.59
CA ALA A 114 -7.13 15.07 2.04
C ALA A 114 -8.55 15.27 2.63
N ARG A 115 -9.31 16.23 2.09
CA ARG A 115 -10.59 16.70 2.65
C ARG A 115 -11.78 16.41 1.76
N THR A 116 -11.54 15.92 0.54
CA THR A 116 -12.56 15.83 -0.50
C THR A 116 -12.52 14.44 -1.11
N GLN A 117 -13.54 13.66 -0.79
CA GLN A 117 -13.80 12.40 -1.45
C GLN A 117 -14.83 12.62 -2.56
N ARG A 118 -14.51 12.17 -3.77
CA ARG A 118 -15.46 12.12 -4.89
C ARG A 118 -15.88 10.67 -5.10
N VAL A 119 -17.18 10.44 -5.18
CA VAL A 119 -17.70 9.13 -5.55
C VAL A 119 -17.83 9.07 -7.07
N VAL A 120 -17.08 8.18 -7.72
CA VAL A 120 -17.12 8.00 -9.19
C VAL A 120 -17.34 6.54 -9.57
N PRO A 121 -18.02 6.24 -10.69
CA PRO A 121 -18.00 4.89 -11.23
C PRO A 121 -16.57 4.45 -11.56
N LEU A 122 -16.20 3.22 -11.23
CA LEU A 122 -14.87 2.65 -11.51
C LEU A 122 -14.46 2.82 -12.98
N ARG A 123 -15.40 2.68 -13.93
CA ARG A 123 -15.16 2.94 -15.35
C ARG A 123 -14.61 4.35 -15.59
N THR A 124 -15.22 5.35 -14.97
CA THR A 124 -14.81 6.76 -15.12
C THR A 124 -13.37 6.97 -14.69
N PHE A 125 -12.96 6.31 -13.60
CA PHE A 125 -11.58 6.31 -13.13
C PHE A 125 -10.64 5.58 -14.10
N LEU A 126 -11.01 4.38 -14.54
CA LEU A 126 -10.21 3.54 -15.46
C LEU A 126 -10.12 4.05 -16.90
N ASP A 127 -11.02 4.93 -17.29
CA ASP A 127 -11.00 5.62 -18.57
C ASP A 127 -10.11 6.88 -18.52
N PHE A 128 -9.62 7.26 -17.32
CA PHE A 128 -8.89 8.49 -17.07
C PHE A 128 -9.58 9.70 -17.71
N ALA A 129 -10.89 9.80 -17.42
CA ALA A 129 -11.83 10.65 -18.17
C ALA A 129 -11.42 12.13 -18.25
N ASP A 130 -10.56 12.60 -17.35
CA ASP A 130 -9.93 13.91 -17.41
C ASP A 130 -8.51 13.92 -16.79
N ALA A 131 -7.85 15.07 -16.87
CA ALA A 131 -6.50 15.27 -16.36
C ALA A 131 -6.39 15.16 -14.84
N GLU A 132 -7.47 15.42 -14.11
CA GLU A 132 -7.52 15.26 -12.66
C GLU A 132 -7.49 13.77 -12.31
N MET A 133 -8.43 12.98 -12.85
CA MET A 133 -8.46 11.53 -12.64
C MET A 133 -7.16 10.83 -13.07
N ASN A 134 -6.51 11.31 -14.13
CA ASN A 134 -5.25 10.73 -14.59
C ASN A 134 -4.12 10.89 -13.56
N ARG A 135 -4.17 11.91 -12.70
CA ARG A 135 -3.19 12.13 -11.62
C ARG A 135 -3.56 11.44 -10.31
N GLN A 136 -4.80 10.98 -10.17
CA GLN A 136 -5.25 10.35 -8.94
C GLN A 136 -4.66 8.94 -8.77
N TYR A 137 -4.60 8.49 -7.52
CA TYR A 137 -4.16 7.15 -7.15
C TYR A 137 -5.26 6.44 -6.37
N LEU A 138 -5.92 5.48 -7.01
CA LEU A 138 -6.85 4.60 -6.32
C LEU A 138 -6.04 3.66 -5.43
N ARG A 139 -6.23 3.77 -4.11
CA ARG A 139 -5.47 3.07 -3.07
C ARG A 139 -6.42 2.43 -2.05
N ASN A 140 -5.92 1.43 -1.33
CA ASN A 140 -6.56 0.81 -0.16
C ASN A 140 -7.99 0.29 -0.43
N LEU A 141 -8.30 -0.08 -1.68
CA LEU A 141 -9.64 -0.55 -2.01
C LEU A 141 -9.80 -2.01 -1.58
N GLN A 142 -10.54 -2.24 -0.50
CA GLN A 142 -10.73 -3.58 0.09
C GLN A 142 -11.44 -4.53 -0.89
N MET A 143 -10.70 -5.52 -1.39
CA MET A 143 -11.19 -6.46 -2.41
C MET A 143 -12.37 -7.28 -1.91
N ALA A 144 -12.35 -7.72 -0.65
CA ALA A 144 -13.41 -8.57 -0.09
C ALA A 144 -14.77 -7.84 -0.01
N GLU A 145 -14.74 -6.52 0.21
CA GLU A 145 -15.94 -5.69 0.28
C GLU A 145 -16.41 -5.30 -1.12
N MET A 146 -15.47 -4.86 -1.97
CA MET A 146 -15.80 -4.27 -3.27
C MET A 146 -16.04 -5.32 -4.36
N PHE A 147 -15.31 -6.43 -4.31
CA PHE A 147 -15.32 -7.49 -5.32
C PHE A 147 -15.20 -8.88 -4.66
N PRO A 148 -16.18 -9.30 -3.83
CA PRO A 148 -16.09 -10.52 -3.01
C PRO A 148 -15.81 -11.79 -3.81
N GLY A 149 -16.38 -11.90 -5.03
CA GLY A 149 -16.12 -13.03 -5.92
C GLY A 149 -14.65 -13.11 -6.38
N GLU A 150 -14.05 -11.97 -6.69
CA GLU A 150 -12.65 -11.90 -7.12
C GLU A 150 -11.70 -12.08 -5.94
N ALA A 151 -12.02 -11.46 -4.80
CA ALA A 151 -11.30 -11.64 -3.55
C ALA A 151 -11.25 -13.13 -3.14
N ALA A 152 -12.33 -13.87 -3.39
CA ALA A 152 -12.40 -15.31 -3.10
C ALA A 152 -11.38 -16.15 -3.89
N ALA A 153 -10.90 -15.66 -5.03
CA ALA A 153 -9.89 -16.33 -5.86
C ALA A 153 -8.45 -15.98 -5.47
N LEU A 154 -8.21 -14.87 -4.75
CA LEU A 154 -6.87 -14.45 -4.31
C LEU A 154 -6.29 -15.39 -3.24
N ARG A 155 -4.99 -15.66 -3.31
CA ARG A 155 -4.23 -16.46 -2.33
C ARG A 155 -2.93 -15.74 -1.97
N LEU A 156 -2.47 -15.91 -0.73
CA LEU A 156 -1.10 -15.56 -0.36
C LEU A 156 -0.16 -16.70 -0.78
N PRO A 157 1.13 -16.40 -1.07
CA PRO A 157 2.15 -17.42 -1.28
C PRO A 157 2.20 -18.40 -0.11
N GLY A 158 2.18 -19.69 -0.39
CA GLY A 158 2.38 -20.73 0.65
C GLY A 158 3.72 -20.61 1.38
N LEU A 159 4.69 -19.91 0.77
CA LEU A 159 5.99 -19.56 1.37
C LEU A 159 5.88 -18.75 2.66
N PHE A 160 4.78 -18.03 2.87
CA PHE A 160 4.60 -17.19 4.05
C PHE A 160 4.19 -18.00 5.29
N GLY A 161 3.82 -19.27 5.11
CA GLY A 161 3.28 -20.09 6.18
C GLY A 161 1.84 -19.73 6.54
N GLU A 162 1.46 -20.00 7.78
CA GLU A 162 0.11 -19.75 8.28
C GLU A 162 -0.14 -18.24 8.45
N ASN A 163 -1.22 -17.72 7.87
CA ASN A 163 -1.68 -16.37 8.17
C ASN A 163 -2.34 -16.33 9.56
N LEU A 164 -1.58 -15.90 10.56
CA LEU A 164 -2.08 -15.83 11.93
C LEU A 164 -3.28 -14.88 12.10
N LEU A 165 -3.42 -13.85 11.24
CA LEU A 165 -4.59 -12.96 11.27
C LEU A 165 -5.89 -13.71 10.92
N ALA A 166 -5.81 -14.80 10.16
CA ALA A 166 -6.97 -15.63 9.84
C ALA A 166 -7.39 -16.55 11.00
N CYS A 167 -6.56 -16.72 12.03
CA CYS A 167 -6.80 -17.65 13.13
C CYS A 167 -7.67 -17.02 14.23
N GLU A 168 -9.00 -17.21 14.17
CA GLU A 168 -9.98 -16.71 15.16
C GLU A 168 -9.59 -16.94 16.62
N GLY A 169 -9.06 -18.12 16.96
CA GLY A 169 -8.64 -18.42 18.33
C GLY A 169 -7.44 -17.60 18.81
N ARG A 170 -6.56 -17.17 17.90
CA ARG A 170 -5.37 -16.37 18.23
C ARG A 170 -5.63 -14.87 18.11
N THR A 171 -6.56 -14.49 17.23
CA THR A 171 -6.92 -13.11 16.94
C THR A 171 -8.43 -12.91 17.03
N PRO A 172 -9.05 -13.07 18.22
CA PRO A 172 -10.51 -13.06 18.36
C PRO A 172 -11.13 -11.68 18.12
N ASN A 173 -10.36 -10.60 18.35
CA ASN A 173 -10.85 -9.23 18.24
C ASN A 173 -10.56 -8.57 16.89
N LEU A 174 -9.98 -9.30 15.93
CA LEU A 174 -9.71 -8.72 14.61
C LEU A 174 -10.97 -8.64 13.75
N PRO A 175 -11.18 -7.51 13.04
CA PRO A 175 -12.25 -7.37 12.07
C PRO A 175 -12.24 -8.50 11.03
N PRO A 176 -13.40 -8.99 10.58
CA PRO A 176 -13.48 -10.04 9.56
C PRO A 176 -12.73 -9.72 8.27
N THR A 177 -12.70 -8.45 7.87
CA THR A 177 -12.04 -7.95 6.65
C THR A 177 -10.52 -8.13 6.71
N TRP A 178 -9.92 -8.05 7.89
CA TRP A 178 -8.48 -8.14 8.09
C TRP A 178 -7.95 -9.58 8.06
N ARG A 179 -8.83 -10.55 8.33
CA ARG A 179 -8.52 -11.98 8.23
C ARG A 179 -8.14 -12.38 6.80
N ARG A 180 -8.60 -11.59 5.82
CA ARG A 180 -8.32 -11.76 4.40
C ARG A 180 -8.08 -10.40 3.73
N TRP A 181 -7.05 -9.72 4.20
CA TRP A 181 -6.70 -8.38 3.77
C TRP A 181 -6.05 -8.38 2.38
N PHE A 182 -6.82 -8.01 1.36
CA PHE A 182 -6.33 -7.75 0.01
C PHE A 182 -6.84 -6.40 -0.46
N GLU A 183 -5.93 -5.53 -0.85
CA GLU A 183 -6.24 -4.19 -1.35
C GLU A 183 -5.88 -4.05 -2.82
N LEU A 184 -6.74 -3.35 -3.56
CA LEU A 184 -6.50 -3.01 -4.95
C LEU A 184 -5.94 -1.59 -5.06
N PHE A 185 -4.84 -1.49 -5.81
CA PHE A 185 -4.17 -0.23 -6.14
C PHE A 185 -4.14 -0.04 -7.65
N ILE A 186 -4.57 1.13 -8.13
CA ILE A 186 -4.56 1.48 -9.55
C ILE A 186 -4.07 2.93 -9.70
N CYS A 187 -2.99 3.11 -10.45
CA CYS A 187 -2.42 4.40 -10.78
C CYS A 187 -2.03 4.48 -12.26
N THR A 188 -1.72 5.69 -12.69
CA THR A 188 -1.10 5.96 -13.99
C THR A 188 0.35 6.42 -13.79
N ARG A 189 1.05 6.67 -14.89
CA ARG A 189 2.37 7.32 -14.85
C ARG A 189 2.32 8.78 -14.39
N GLN A 190 1.15 9.41 -14.44
CA GLN A 190 0.95 10.80 -14.01
C GLN A 190 0.55 10.89 -12.54
N SER A 191 0.23 9.76 -11.90
CA SER A 191 -0.02 9.72 -10.47
C SER A 191 1.28 9.97 -9.70
N ALA A 192 1.18 10.75 -8.62
CA ALA A 192 2.28 11.05 -7.69
C ALA A 192 2.88 9.79 -7.00
N GLY A 193 2.19 8.65 -7.10
CA GLY A 193 2.52 7.44 -6.36
C GLY A 193 1.93 7.45 -4.95
N PHE A 194 2.38 6.55 -4.09
CA PHE A 194 1.99 6.58 -2.68
C PHE A 194 2.69 7.79 -2.03
N PRO A 195 1.96 8.72 -1.40
CA PRO A 195 2.44 10.10 -1.24
C PRO A 195 3.56 10.29 -0.21
N PHE A 196 3.78 9.31 0.67
CA PHE A 196 4.78 9.43 1.72
C PHE A 196 5.48 8.10 2.01
N LEU A 197 6.75 8.22 2.42
CA LEU A 197 7.52 7.11 2.95
C LEU A 197 6.99 6.78 4.35
N HIS A 198 6.62 5.52 4.57
CA HIS A 198 6.12 5.05 5.86
C HIS A 198 6.52 3.61 6.12
N GLN A 199 6.35 3.22 7.37
CA GLN A 199 6.24 1.84 7.82
C GLN A 199 4.75 1.50 8.00
N ASP A 200 4.35 0.30 7.55
CA ASP A 200 2.98 -0.19 7.72
C ASP A 200 2.62 -0.29 9.21
N THR A 201 1.44 0.23 9.56
CA THR A 201 1.05 0.55 10.95
C THR A 201 0.75 -0.68 11.83
N CYS A 202 0.81 -1.89 11.31
CA CYS A 202 0.40 -3.10 12.04
C CYS A 202 1.53 -4.08 12.35
N GLY A 203 2.75 -3.77 11.91
CA GLY A 203 3.91 -4.68 12.06
C GLY A 203 3.72 -6.04 11.37
N VAL A 204 2.76 -6.13 10.44
CA VAL A 204 2.48 -7.32 9.66
C VAL A 204 3.43 -7.41 8.46
N HIS A 205 3.69 -8.61 7.96
CA HIS A 205 4.34 -8.76 6.67
C HIS A 205 3.38 -8.35 5.55
N ALA A 206 3.85 -7.49 4.63
CA ALA A 206 3.10 -7.08 3.46
C ALA A 206 3.70 -7.69 2.18
N CYS A 207 2.85 -8.00 1.21
CA CYS A 207 3.25 -8.37 -0.14
C CYS A 207 2.42 -7.60 -1.17
N THR A 208 3.06 -7.12 -2.25
CA THR A 208 2.34 -6.52 -3.38
C THR A 208 2.47 -7.41 -4.61
N PHE A 209 1.35 -7.70 -5.25
CA PHE A 209 1.31 -8.42 -6.53
C PHE A 209 1.19 -7.40 -7.67
N GLN A 210 2.15 -7.40 -8.61
CA GLN A 210 2.07 -6.57 -9.81
C GLN A 210 1.31 -7.33 -10.90
N THR A 211 0.06 -6.94 -11.16
CA THR A 211 -0.78 -7.58 -12.19
C THR A 211 -0.61 -6.96 -13.58
N GLN A 212 -0.47 -5.63 -13.65
CA GLN A 212 -0.26 -4.90 -14.90
C GLN A 212 0.67 -3.70 -14.70
N GLY A 213 1.47 -3.37 -15.71
CA GLY A 213 2.35 -2.20 -15.67
C GLY A 213 3.60 -2.40 -14.81
N ARG A 214 4.19 -1.31 -14.33
CA ARG A 214 5.42 -1.29 -13.55
C ARG A 214 5.31 -0.25 -12.45
N LYS A 215 5.75 -0.61 -11.24
CA LYS A 215 5.91 0.29 -10.09
C LYS A 215 7.37 0.30 -9.64
N GLN A 216 7.85 1.48 -9.26
CA GLN A 216 9.14 1.64 -8.62
C GLN A 216 8.94 1.68 -7.10
N TYR A 217 9.77 0.97 -6.36
CA TYR A 217 9.76 0.93 -4.91
C TYR A 217 11.09 1.46 -4.38
N THR A 218 11.02 2.27 -3.34
CA THR A 218 12.16 2.69 -2.53
C THR A 218 11.93 2.14 -1.13
N LEU A 219 12.86 1.33 -0.63
CA LEU A 219 12.78 0.69 0.68
C LEU A 219 13.97 1.17 1.52
N MET A 220 13.68 1.52 2.77
CA MET A 220 14.69 1.91 3.76
C MET A 220 14.77 0.82 4.84
N LYS A 221 15.96 0.58 5.39
CA LYS A 221 16.09 -0.42 6.47
C LYS A 221 15.46 0.17 7.73
N PRO A 222 14.88 -0.65 8.63
CA PRO A 222 14.36 -0.13 9.91
C PRO A 222 15.42 0.60 10.75
N THR A 223 16.70 0.30 10.58
CA THR A 223 17.80 1.02 11.24
C THR A 223 18.01 2.44 10.71
N ASP A 224 17.43 2.76 9.55
CA ASP A 224 17.50 4.10 8.96
C ASP A 224 16.38 5.01 9.49
N SER A 225 15.40 4.47 10.22
CA SER A 225 14.24 5.21 10.73
C SER A 225 14.58 6.52 11.47
N PRO A 226 15.64 6.61 12.31
CA PRO A 226 16.01 7.89 12.94
C PRO A 226 16.35 9.01 11.94
N TYR A 227 16.89 8.68 10.77
CA TYR A 227 17.24 9.64 9.71
C TYR A 227 16.07 9.99 8.80
N LEU A 228 14.92 9.34 8.99
CA LEU A 228 13.68 9.62 8.26
C LEU A 228 12.77 10.59 9.02
N TYR A 229 13.20 11.08 10.20
CA TYR A 229 12.48 12.02 11.04
C TYR A 229 11.02 11.60 11.24
N PRO A 230 10.77 10.49 11.96
CA PRO A 230 9.43 9.96 12.08
C PRO A 230 8.45 10.96 12.68
N SER A 231 7.21 10.93 12.23
CA SER A 231 6.17 11.90 12.58
C SER A 231 4.79 11.26 12.64
N GLY A 232 3.84 12.04 13.14
CA GLY A 232 2.46 11.63 13.35
C GLY A 232 2.29 10.76 14.59
N PRO A 233 1.04 10.43 14.96
CA PRO A 233 0.72 9.73 16.20
C PRO A 233 1.38 8.35 16.35
N SER A 234 1.57 7.62 15.24
CA SER A 234 2.27 6.33 15.24
C SER A 234 3.78 6.42 15.14
N GLY A 235 4.32 7.59 14.77
CA GLY A 235 5.73 7.73 14.43
C GLY A 235 6.18 6.81 13.30
N THR A 236 5.28 6.39 12.39
CA THR A 236 5.63 5.50 11.27
C THR A 236 5.84 6.24 9.95
N ARG A 237 5.58 7.54 9.90
CA ARG A 237 5.67 8.35 8.67
C ARG A 237 6.92 9.22 8.67
N SER A 238 7.64 9.24 7.54
CA SER A 238 8.79 10.14 7.37
C SER A 238 8.35 11.59 7.16
N GLN A 239 9.05 12.54 7.79
CA GLN A 239 8.94 13.97 7.44
C GLN A 239 9.71 14.34 6.18
N VAL A 240 10.65 13.48 5.75
CA VAL A 240 11.39 13.71 4.50
C VAL A 240 10.46 13.36 3.34
N PRO A 241 10.20 14.29 2.41
CA PRO A 241 9.33 14.01 1.28
C PRO A 241 9.87 12.86 0.44
N ALA A 242 9.01 11.88 0.12
CA ALA A 242 9.43 10.70 -0.64
C ALA A 242 9.97 11.05 -2.04
N VAL A 243 9.42 12.11 -2.65
CA VAL A 243 9.88 12.63 -3.93
C VAL A 243 11.32 13.13 -3.85
N ASP A 244 11.69 13.80 -2.77
CA ASP A 244 13.04 14.35 -2.58
C ASP A 244 14.07 13.25 -2.36
N ILE A 245 13.68 12.18 -1.67
CA ILE A 245 14.52 10.98 -1.52
C ILE A 245 14.80 10.36 -2.89
N ILE A 246 13.75 10.19 -3.71
CA ILE A 246 13.86 9.58 -5.04
C ILE A 246 14.69 10.46 -5.99
N GLN A 247 14.54 11.78 -5.89
CA GLN A 247 15.23 12.76 -6.71
C GLN A 247 16.60 13.17 -6.16
N GLY A 248 17.00 12.71 -4.96
CA GLY A 248 18.25 13.13 -4.33
C GLY A 248 18.31 14.64 -4.06
N THR A 249 17.16 15.26 -3.77
CA THR A 249 16.99 16.71 -3.53
C THR A 249 16.61 17.03 -2.09
N VAL A 250 16.88 16.10 -1.17
CA VAL A 250 16.60 16.28 0.27
C VAL A 250 17.27 17.56 0.80
N ASP A 251 16.50 18.37 1.50
CA ASP A 251 17.00 19.53 2.24
C ASP A 251 17.81 19.06 3.46
N LEU A 252 19.13 18.98 3.29
CA LEU A 252 20.05 18.54 4.35
C LEU A 252 20.25 19.58 5.46
N ASP A 253 19.84 20.84 5.26
CA ASP A 253 19.85 21.83 6.34
C ASP A 253 18.68 21.57 7.30
N LYS A 254 17.54 21.12 6.76
CA LYS A 254 16.35 20.70 7.54
C LYS A 254 16.45 19.26 8.05
N PHE A 255 17.05 18.37 7.27
CA PHE A 255 17.17 16.92 7.51
C PHE A 255 18.64 16.47 7.46
N PRO A 256 19.47 16.87 8.45
CA PRO A 256 20.93 16.60 8.47
C PRO A 256 21.34 15.14 8.70
#